data_AF-A0A0D7AZ26-F1
#
_entry.id   AF-A0A0D7AZ26-F1
#
_cell.length_a   1.000
_cell.length_b   1.000
_cell.length_c   1.000
_cell.angle_alpha   90.00
_cell.angle_beta   90.00
_cell.angle_gamma   90.00
#
_symmetry.space_group_name_H-M   'P 1'
#
loop_
_entity.id
_entity.type
_entity.pdbx_description
1 polymer ?
#
loop_
_entity_poly.entity_id
_entity_poly.type
_entity_poly.pdbx_seq_one_letter_code
_entity_poly.pdbx_strand_id
1 'polypeptide(L)'
;DEDIVFIVPRNDNTLILGGLAQPHQYALDLTLDSPEIKRMRERCNKFVPGLENADYDPDAPLVQGLRPFRGSNVRVERELRTRKDGQMSRIVHSYGQGGAGFSLSFGCASDVLDLVQELEYEITPTRMGTEKRARRKPQVVDAYAYANL
;
A
#
# COMPACT_ATOMS: atom_id res chain seq x y z
N ASP A 1 2.99 19.98 -9.38
CA ASP A 1 3.21 19.88 -7.93
C ASP A 1 1.89 20.01 -7.21
N GLU A 2 1.36 18.89 -6.73
CA GLU A 2 0.20 18.90 -5.83
C GLU A 2 0.74 19.05 -4.41
N ASP A 3 0.78 20.30 -3.94
CA ASP A 3 1.14 20.62 -2.58
C ASP A 3 0.01 20.20 -1.63
N ILE A 4 0.17 19.05 -0.98
CA ILE A 4 -0.80 18.46 -0.06
C ILE A 4 -0.37 18.74 1.39
N VAL A 5 -1.32 19.14 2.24
CA VAL A 5 -1.16 19.13 3.70
C VAL A 5 -1.71 17.81 4.23
N PHE A 6 -0.87 17.07 4.94
CA PHE A 6 -1.22 15.79 5.56
C PHE A 6 -0.74 15.83 7.01
N ILE A 7 -1.67 15.85 7.96
CA ILE A 7 -1.39 15.91 9.39
C ILE A 7 -2.18 14.79 10.04
N VAL A 8 -1.49 13.76 10.52
CA VAL A 8 -2.14 12.56 11.06
C VAL A 8 -1.57 12.22 12.43
N PRO A 9 -2.41 12.17 13.48
CA PRO A 9 -2.00 11.61 14.76
C PRO A 9 -1.59 10.15 14.60
N ARG A 10 -0.35 9.84 14.98
CA ARG A 10 0.16 8.46 14.99
C ARG A 10 -0.16 7.76 16.31
N ASN A 11 -0.12 8.52 17.39
CA ASN A 11 -0.45 8.16 18.77
C ASN A 11 -0.72 9.47 19.55
N ASP A 12 -0.84 9.39 20.88
CA ASP A 12 -1.17 10.54 21.73
C ASP A 12 -0.14 11.69 21.71
N ASN A 13 1.12 11.41 21.39
CA ASN A 13 2.24 12.36 21.49
C ASN A 13 2.93 12.65 20.15
N THR A 14 2.56 11.96 19.07
CA THR A 14 3.25 12.06 17.78
C THR A 14 2.27 12.38 16.66
N LEU A 15 2.57 13.44 15.91
CA LEU A 15 1.92 13.78 14.63
C LEU A 15 2.86 13.45 13.48
N ILE A 16 2.33 12.85 12.42
CA ILE A 16 3.05 12.73 11.14
C ILE A 16 2.66 13.92 10.29
N LEU A 17 3.67 14.70 9.89
CA LEU A 17 3.52 15.82 8.97
C LEU A 17 3.95 15.41 7.56
N GLY A 18 3.11 15.76 6.59
CA GLY A 18 3.27 15.50 5.17
C GLY A 18 2.48 16.52 4.34
N GLY A 19 2.32 16.34 3.03
CA GLY A 19 2.93 15.31 2.19
C GLY A 19 3.89 15.92 1.18
N LEU A 20 4.91 15.14 0.84
CA LEU A 20 5.73 15.36 -0.34
C LEU A 20 5.58 14.13 -1.25
N ALA A 21 5.24 14.38 -2.51
CA ALA A 21 5.17 13.36 -3.55
C ALA A 21 5.92 13.86 -4.78
N GLN A 22 6.99 13.16 -5.14
CA GLN A 22 7.86 13.52 -6.26
C GLN A 22 7.87 12.35 -7.25
N PRO A 23 7.01 12.38 -8.29
CA PRO A 23 7.01 11.35 -9.31
C PRO A 23 8.39 11.16 -9.92
N HIS A 24 8.80 9.90 -10.11
CA HIS A 24 10.08 9.53 -10.71
C HIS A 24 11.34 9.99 -9.96
N GLN A 25 11.20 10.43 -8.70
CA GLN A 25 12.32 10.64 -7.80
C GLN A 25 12.53 9.39 -6.93
N TYR A 26 13.75 8.88 -6.91
CA TYR A 26 14.15 7.68 -6.17
C TYR A 26 15.20 7.96 -5.09
N ALA A 27 15.82 9.13 -5.11
CA ALA A 27 16.74 9.55 -4.06
C ALA A 27 15.97 9.80 -2.75
N LEU A 28 16.55 9.34 -1.64
CA LEU A 28 16.06 9.50 -0.27
C LEU A 28 17.08 10.30 0.55
N ASP A 29 17.49 11.45 0.02
CA ASP A 29 18.61 12.26 0.49
C ASP A 29 18.18 13.65 0.99
N LEU A 30 16.87 13.88 1.17
CA LEU A 30 16.39 15.11 1.77
C LEU A 30 16.84 15.22 3.23
N THR A 31 17.06 16.44 3.68
CA THR A 31 17.38 16.78 5.06
C THR A 31 16.33 17.75 5.59
N LEU A 32 16.34 18.02 6.90
CA LEU A 32 15.51 19.07 7.48
C LEU A 32 15.79 20.46 6.87
N ASP A 33 16.97 20.65 6.30
CA ASP A 33 17.37 21.87 5.64
C ASP A 33 16.91 21.99 4.18
N SER A 34 16.49 20.89 3.56
CA SER A 34 16.00 20.86 2.19
C SER A 34 14.82 21.83 2.03
N PRO A 35 14.79 22.65 0.96
CA PRO A 35 13.72 23.61 0.72
C PRO A 35 12.32 22.95 0.68
N GLU A 36 12.23 21.72 0.18
CA GLU A 36 11.00 20.93 0.10
C GLU A 36 10.43 20.64 1.49
N ILE A 37 11.29 20.24 2.43
CA ILE A 37 10.90 19.91 3.81
C ILE A 37 10.49 21.18 4.56
N LYS A 38 11.24 22.28 4.40
CA LYS A 38 10.89 23.58 4.98
C LYS A 38 9.53 24.09 4.48
N ARG A 39 9.29 24.04 3.17
CA ARG A 39 7.99 24.40 2.56
C ARG A 39 6.84 23.51 3.06
N MET A 40 7.07 22.19 3.16
CA MET A 40 6.08 21.25 3.69
C MET A 40 5.71 21.56 5.15
N ARG A 41 6.71 21.80 6.02
CA ARG A 41 6.49 22.16 7.43
C ARG A 41 5.77 23.51 7.54
N GLU A 42 6.16 24.51 6.76
CA GLU A 42 5.51 25.83 6.75
C GLU A 42 4.02 25.72 6.40
N ARG A 43 3.67 24.92 5.38
CA ARG A 43 2.26 24.68 5.03
C ARG A 43 1.48 24.01 6.16
N CYS A 44 2.08 23.02 6.84
CA CYS A 44 1.45 22.36 7.99
C CYS A 44 1.22 23.34 9.14
N ASN A 45 2.22 24.16 9.48
CA ASN A 45 2.11 25.18 10.54
C ASN A 45 1.03 26.23 10.20
N LYS A 46 0.89 26.63 8.93
CA LYS A 46 -0.20 27.51 8.49
C LYS A 46 -1.58 26.88 8.64
N PHE A 47 -1.69 25.56 8.49
CA PHE A 47 -2.96 24.84 8.60
C PHE A 47 -3.38 24.62 10.06
N VAL A 48 -2.42 24.36 10.96
CA VAL A 48 -2.66 24.20 12.41
C VAL A 48 -1.78 25.18 13.19
N PRO A 49 -2.30 26.37 13.55
CA PRO A 49 -1.56 27.34 14.36
C PRO A 49 -1.09 26.75 15.68
N GLY A 50 0.14 27.06 16.08
CA GLY A 50 0.78 26.53 17.29
C GLY A 50 1.63 25.29 17.03
N LEU A 51 1.45 24.60 15.90
CA LEU A 51 2.26 23.44 15.50
C LEU A 51 3.73 23.81 15.25
N GLU A 52 4.03 25.08 14.96
CA GLU A 52 5.39 25.59 14.87
C GLU A 52 6.19 25.43 16.17
N ASN A 53 5.52 25.30 17.32
CA ASN A 53 6.15 25.09 18.63
C ASN A 53 6.36 23.60 18.96
N ALA A 54 5.90 22.68 18.12
CA ALA A 54 6.09 21.25 18.34
C ALA A 54 7.51 20.82 17.96
N ASP A 55 8.15 20.10 18.88
CA ASP A 55 9.47 19.51 18.67
C ASP A 55 9.44 18.43 17.58
N TYR A 56 10.59 18.19 16.97
CA TYR A 56 10.78 17.01 16.14
C TYR A 56 10.90 15.76 17.02
N ASP A 57 10.40 14.64 16.51
CA ASP A 57 10.60 13.35 17.13
C ASP A 57 12.11 13.04 17.18
N PRO A 58 12.68 12.67 18.35
CA PRO A 58 14.13 12.46 18.49
C PRO A 58 14.61 11.22 17.74
N ASP A 59 13.76 10.21 17.57
CA ASP A 59 14.10 8.94 16.92
C ASP A 59 13.87 9.01 15.40
N ALA A 60 12.85 9.75 14.96
CA ALA A 60 12.46 9.86 13.56
C ALA A 60 12.07 11.30 13.15
N PRO A 61 13.01 12.27 13.19
CA PRO A 61 12.71 13.67 12.88
C PRO A 61 12.33 13.90 11.41
N LEU A 62 12.76 13.02 10.50
CA LEU A 62 12.42 13.01 9.09
C LEU A 62 12.37 11.57 8.57
N VAL A 63 11.25 11.20 7.95
CA VAL A 63 11.08 9.88 7.32
C VAL A 63 10.83 10.07 5.83
N GLN A 64 11.59 9.34 5.01
CA GLN A 64 11.48 9.33 3.56
C GLN A 64 11.17 7.91 3.08
N GLY A 65 10.40 7.79 1.99
CA GLY A 65 10.04 6.48 1.45
C GLY A 65 9.52 6.56 0.03
N LEU A 66 9.76 5.47 -0.72
CA LEU A 66 9.29 5.32 -2.10
C LEU A 66 7.92 4.64 -2.09
N ARG A 67 6.91 5.36 -2.59
CA ARG A 67 5.56 4.79 -2.76
C ARG A 67 5.55 3.87 -3.99
N PRO A 68 5.19 2.58 -3.86
CA PRO A 68 5.20 1.63 -4.97
C PRO A 68 3.98 1.83 -5.87
N PHE A 69 3.97 2.94 -6.61
CA PHE A 69 2.94 3.26 -7.57
C PHE A 69 3.07 2.41 -8.83
N ARG A 70 1.91 2.15 -9.44
CA ARG A 70 1.81 1.60 -10.79
C ARG A 70 1.15 2.66 -11.66
N GLY A 71 1.59 2.80 -12.92
CA GLY A 71 1.01 3.77 -13.87
C GLY A 71 -0.45 3.50 -14.25
N SER A 72 -1.00 2.39 -13.78
CA SER A 72 -2.41 2.03 -13.86
C SER A 72 -2.87 1.57 -12.47
N ASN A 73 -4.14 1.20 -12.31
CA ASN A 73 -4.71 0.75 -11.03
C ASN A 73 -3.89 -0.34 -10.32
N VAL A 74 -4.12 -0.49 -9.01
CA VAL A 74 -3.61 -1.59 -8.18
C VAL A 74 -3.84 -2.93 -8.87
N ARG A 75 -2.85 -3.82 -8.83
CA ARG A 75 -2.91 -5.14 -9.45
C ARG A 75 -3.02 -6.23 -8.39
N VAL A 76 -4.21 -6.79 -8.26
CA VAL A 76 -4.54 -7.98 -7.46
C VAL A 76 -5.15 -9.07 -8.35
N GLU A 77 -4.33 -9.86 -9.03
CA GLU A 77 -4.81 -10.87 -10.00
C GLU A 77 -3.88 -12.08 -10.10
N ARG A 78 -4.39 -13.19 -10.63
CA ARG A 78 -3.56 -14.31 -11.05
C ARG A 78 -2.95 -14.07 -12.41
N GLU A 79 -1.73 -14.55 -12.56
CA GLU A 79 -1.03 -14.49 -13.82
C GLU A 79 -1.66 -15.42 -14.88
N LEU A 80 -1.82 -14.90 -16.10
CA LEU A 80 -2.44 -15.63 -17.23
C LEU A 80 -1.46 -16.47 -18.06
N ARG A 81 -0.16 -16.42 -17.74
CA ARG A 81 0.86 -17.17 -18.49
C ARG A 81 0.75 -18.66 -18.19
N THR A 82 0.98 -19.48 -19.21
CA THR A 82 1.14 -20.93 -19.05
C THR A 82 2.59 -21.23 -18.68
N ARG A 83 2.79 -22.15 -17.75
CA ARG A 83 4.08 -22.73 -17.38
C ARG A 83 4.62 -23.62 -18.50
N LYS A 84 5.91 -23.95 -18.43
CA LYS A 84 6.58 -24.81 -19.43
C LYS A 84 6.00 -26.22 -19.54
N ASP A 85 5.37 -26.72 -18.47
CA ASP A 85 4.71 -28.02 -18.39
C ASP A 85 3.25 -27.99 -18.88
N GLY A 86 2.80 -26.87 -19.46
CA GLY A 86 1.44 -26.70 -19.95
C GLY A 86 0.42 -26.34 -18.87
N GLN A 87 0.80 -26.29 -17.59
CA GLN A 87 -0.10 -25.90 -16.51
C GLN A 87 -0.23 -24.37 -16.42
N MET A 88 -1.34 -23.87 -15.86
CA MET A 88 -1.51 -22.43 -15.62
C MET A 88 -0.55 -21.90 -14.55
N SER A 89 -0.18 -20.63 -14.63
CA SER A 89 0.66 -19.99 -13.62
C SER A 89 0.00 -20.05 -12.24
N ARG A 90 0.87 -20.25 -11.23
CA ARG A 90 0.52 -20.20 -9.80
C ARG A 90 0.88 -18.86 -9.15
N ILE A 91 1.29 -17.87 -9.94
CA ILE A 91 1.67 -16.55 -9.45
C ILE A 91 0.42 -15.69 -9.21
N VAL A 92 0.30 -15.18 -7.99
CA VAL A 92 -0.67 -14.14 -7.60
C VAL A 92 0.07 -12.82 -7.43
N HIS A 93 -0.38 -11.79 -8.14
CA HIS A 93 0.13 -10.44 -8.01
C HIS A 93 -0.69 -9.66 -6.99
N SER A 94 -0.03 -8.86 -6.14
CA SER A 94 -0.66 -7.89 -5.24
C SER A 94 0.27 -6.69 -5.04
N TYR A 95 0.23 -5.72 -5.96
CA TYR A 95 1.14 -4.57 -5.93
C TYR A 95 0.54 -3.33 -6.60
N GLY A 96 1.19 -2.18 -6.43
CA GLY A 96 0.81 -0.92 -7.08
C GLY A 96 -0.08 -0.02 -6.23
N GLN A 97 -0.19 -0.25 -4.93
CA GLN A 97 -1.06 0.49 -4.01
C GLN A 97 -0.63 1.95 -3.77
N GLY A 98 0.59 2.32 -4.18
CA GLY A 98 1.09 3.69 -4.00
C GLY A 98 1.01 4.16 -2.55
N GLY A 99 0.44 5.35 -2.33
CA GLY A 99 0.23 5.91 -0.98
C GLY A 99 -0.94 5.33 -0.18
N ALA A 100 -1.76 4.45 -0.79
CA ALA A 100 -2.97 3.91 -0.18
C ALA A 100 -2.80 2.47 0.34
N GLY A 101 -1.57 1.97 0.44
CA GLY A 101 -1.27 0.58 0.83
C GLY A 101 -1.93 0.14 2.13
N PHE A 102 -1.92 0.99 3.16
CA PHE A 102 -2.55 0.66 4.44
C PHE A 102 -4.08 0.54 4.31
N SER A 103 -4.74 1.55 3.73
CA SER A 103 -6.20 1.56 3.56
C SER A 103 -6.71 0.44 2.65
N LEU A 104 -5.91 0.01 1.66
CA LEU A 104 -6.28 -1.06 0.72
C LEU A 104 -5.84 -2.46 1.18
N SER A 105 -5.07 -2.57 2.26
CA SER A 105 -4.38 -3.82 2.66
C SER A 105 -5.33 -5.00 2.85
N PHE A 106 -6.37 -4.86 3.69
CA PHE A 106 -7.32 -5.93 3.98
C PHE A 106 -8.13 -6.35 2.75
N GLY A 107 -8.55 -5.39 1.91
CA GLY A 107 -9.25 -5.69 0.67
C GLY A 107 -8.37 -6.49 -0.30
N CYS A 108 -7.13 -6.03 -0.51
CA CYS A 108 -6.17 -6.73 -1.36
C CYS A 108 -5.83 -8.13 -0.80
N ALA A 109 -5.66 -8.28 0.51
CA ALA A 109 -5.38 -9.57 1.13
C ALA A 109 -6.56 -10.54 1.00
N SER A 110 -7.79 -10.06 1.15
CA SER A 110 -8.99 -10.86 0.91
C SER A 110 -9.08 -11.33 -0.54
N ASP A 111 -8.83 -10.44 -1.52
CA ASP A 111 -8.85 -10.81 -2.93
C ASP A 111 -7.71 -11.79 -3.28
N VAL A 112 -6.53 -11.66 -2.64
CA VAL A 112 -5.43 -12.62 -2.76
C VAL A 112 -5.84 -13.99 -2.22
N LEU A 113 -6.54 -14.06 -1.08
CA LEU A 113 -7.01 -15.32 -0.53
C LEU A 113 -7.96 -16.05 -1.50
N ASP A 114 -8.91 -15.33 -2.09
CA ASP A 114 -9.82 -15.89 -3.10
C ASP A 114 -9.05 -16.44 -4.32
N LEU A 115 -8.01 -15.72 -4.77
CA LEU A 115 -7.13 -16.15 -5.86
C LEU A 115 -6.30 -17.38 -5.50
N VAL A 116 -5.85 -17.51 -4.25
CA VAL A 116 -5.13 -18.70 -3.77
C VAL A 116 -6.07 -19.91 -3.72
N GLN A 117 -7.31 -19.73 -3.25
CA GLN A 117 -8.32 -20.80 -3.29
C GLN A 117 -8.62 -21.25 -4.73
N GLU A 118 -8.68 -20.32 -5.69
CA GLU A 118 -8.80 -20.68 -7.11
C GLU A 118 -7.63 -21.56 -7.61
N LEU A 119 -6.43 -21.40 -7.06
CA LEU A 119 -5.29 -22.27 -7.38
C LEU A 119 -5.44 -23.68 -6.82
N GLU A 120 -6.06 -23.82 -5.65
CA GLU A 120 -6.34 -25.12 -5.03
C GLU A 120 -7.40 -25.89 -5.81
N TYR A 121 -8.42 -25.19 -6.32
CA TYR A 121 -9.47 -25.79 -7.16
C TYR A 121 -9.14 -25.83 -8.67
N GLU A 122 -7.88 -25.54 -9.05
CA GLU A 122 -7.41 -25.54 -10.44
C GLU A 122 -8.25 -24.70 -11.42
N ILE A 123 -8.81 -23.59 -10.93
CA ILE A 123 -9.66 -22.72 -11.74
C ILE A 123 -8.80 -21.94 -12.74
N THR A 124 -9.28 -21.82 -13.97
CA THR A 124 -8.62 -21.02 -15.02
C THR A 124 -8.59 -19.54 -14.61
N PRO A 125 -7.40 -18.89 -14.61
CA PRO A 125 -7.32 -17.49 -14.23
C PRO A 125 -7.98 -16.60 -15.28
N THR A 126 -8.63 -15.53 -14.81
CA THR A 126 -9.31 -14.53 -15.64
C THR A 126 -8.66 -13.16 -15.47
N ARG A 127 -8.74 -12.33 -16.51
CA ARG A 127 -8.19 -10.98 -16.50
C ARG A 127 -8.93 -10.12 -15.48
N MET A 128 -8.22 -9.30 -14.72
CA MET A 128 -8.86 -8.33 -13.84
C MET A 128 -9.81 -7.39 -14.62
N GLY A 129 -11.01 -7.18 -14.08
CA GLY A 129 -11.99 -6.23 -14.61
C GLY A 129 -12.89 -6.73 -15.73
N THR A 130 -12.73 -7.97 -16.20
CA THR A 130 -13.64 -8.53 -17.22
C THR A 130 -14.97 -9.01 -16.64
N GLU A 131 -15.02 -9.37 -15.36
CA GLU A 131 -16.24 -9.81 -14.66
C GLU A 131 -16.21 -9.40 -13.18
N LYS A 132 -17.39 -9.20 -12.57
CA LYS A 132 -17.49 -9.12 -11.11
C LYS A 132 -17.20 -10.51 -10.54
N ARG A 133 -16.04 -10.68 -9.91
CA ARG A 133 -15.77 -11.88 -9.10
C ARG A 133 -16.85 -11.97 -8.02
N ALA A 134 -17.71 -12.97 -8.11
CA ALA A 134 -18.60 -13.29 -7.00
C ALA A 134 -17.70 -13.71 -5.84
N ARG A 135 -17.71 -12.93 -4.74
CA ARG A 135 -17.02 -13.33 -3.51
C ARG A 135 -17.56 -14.69 -3.12
N ARG A 136 -16.73 -15.72 -3.22
CA ARG A 136 -17.08 -17.02 -2.69
C ARG A 136 -17.16 -16.82 -1.18
N LYS A 137 -18.28 -17.24 -0.58
CA LYS A 137 -18.30 -17.30 0.90
C LYS A 137 -17.12 -18.18 1.29
N PRO A 138 -16.27 -17.75 2.24
CA PRO A 138 -15.23 -18.62 2.74
C PRO A 138 -15.93 -19.92 3.13
N GLN A 139 -15.58 -21.02 2.46
CA GLN A 139 -15.77 -22.32 3.09
C GLN A 139 -14.94 -22.20 4.36
N VAL A 140 -15.60 -22.28 5.51
CA VAL A 140 -14.90 -22.36 6.79
C VAL A 140 -14.09 -23.66 6.72
N VAL A 141 -12.88 -23.55 6.20
CA VAL A 141 -11.85 -24.54 6.45
C VAL A 141 -11.58 -24.39 7.94
N ASP A 142 -11.91 -25.44 8.66
CA ASP A 142 -11.70 -25.50 10.09
C ASP A 142 -10.27 -25.04 10.40
N ALA A 143 -10.13 -23.90 11.07
CA ALA A 143 -8.83 -23.34 11.44
C ALA A 143 -8.04 -24.30 12.34
N TYR A 144 -8.69 -25.34 12.89
CA TYR A 144 -8.08 -26.42 13.65
C TYR A 144 -7.55 -27.58 12.80
N ALA A 145 -7.80 -27.62 11.48
CA ALA A 145 -7.29 -28.69 10.61
C ALA A 145 -5.75 -28.66 10.44
N TYR A 146 -5.11 -27.51 10.70
CA TYR A 146 -3.64 -27.35 10.62
C TYR A 146 -2.95 -27.35 11.99
N ALA A 147 -3.67 -27.57 13.10
CA ALA A 147 -3.10 -27.53 14.44
C ALA A 147 -2.41 -28.84 14.89
N ASN A 148 -2.33 -29.85 14.01
CA ASN A 148 -1.78 -31.18 14.32
C ASN A 148 -0.70 -31.66 13.31
N LEU A 149 0.07 -30.75 12.73
CA LEU A 149 1.31 -31.08 12.00
C LEU A 149 2.54 -30.55 12.75
#